data_AF-A0A1Q8CJV7-F1
#
_entry.id   AF-A0A1Q8CJV7-F1
#
_cell.length_a   1.000
_cell.length_b   1.000
_cell.length_c   1.000
_cell.angle_alpha   90.00
_cell.angle_beta   90.00
_cell.angle_gamma   90.00
#
_symmetry.space_group_name_H-M   'P 1'
#
loop_
_entity.id
_entity.type
_entity.pdbx_description
1 polymer ?
#
loop_
_entity_poly.entity_id
_entity_poly.type
_entity_poly.pdbx_seq_one_letter_code
_entity_poly.pdbx_strand_id
1 'polypeptide(L)'
;MLVVVSLLAMTVLAAPTAAHPQTLSYGAFRLVKASPAVTAAPEIILPDGYTRVAGEKFQVPSRAEYYSFVEGPRATSVRVAVRWPGVDVAAVVSGKSRLPLTREPDGTVSFTIPVTGANTNALQNTLQVWTFPSPSTASGVHWRIEHNDRDRVAGVWNSVAWPAAATKTFIHLLVACDAILRDSGLAGEAQRRGHFFSLMGFETNNTLHSDNPPHWHLAYYPGLTYSAPRAHVPHFWMDSTGKTFYNGMDVQGEGRSRYYAGDPAPIEDAEGNLVVTLTIRADGGLDIEPPNGPLYSITAPGGAFTEKVHVHRDGRPWRWFGGTDDVKSGLMTLRAGSLAPPAHKEATVYWYDELTGVIESVTRY
;
A
#
# COMPACT_ATOMS: atom_id res chain seq x y z
N MET A 1 33.54 -29.03 -81.06
CA MET A 1 32.35 -28.62 -80.29
C MET A 1 32.43 -29.29 -78.92
N LEU A 2 32.78 -28.54 -77.88
CA LEU A 2 32.76 -29.01 -76.49
C LEU A 2 31.91 -28.00 -75.72
N VAL A 3 30.76 -28.44 -75.21
CA VAL A 3 29.85 -27.62 -74.39
C VAL A 3 30.26 -27.81 -72.93
N VAL A 4 30.70 -26.74 -72.28
CA VAL A 4 30.96 -26.68 -70.84
C VAL A 4 29.68 -26.22 -70.16
N VAL A 5 29.10 -27.07 -69.32
CA VAL A 5 27.94 -26.76 -68.47
C VAL A 5 28.47 -26.18 -67.16
N SER A 6 28.22 -24.90 -66.92
CA SER A 6 28.52 -24.24 -65.64
C SER A 6 27.41 -24.51 -64.64
N LEU A 7 27.74 -25.19 -63.55
CA LEU A 7 26.89 -25.37 -62.37
C LEU A 7 26.89 -24.06 -61.55
N LEU A 8 25.76 -23.35 -61.48
CA LEU A 8 25.56 -22.26 -60.52
C LEU A 8 25.19 -22.85 -59.16
N ALA A 9 26.07 -22.71 -58.16
CA ALA A 9 25.75 -22.97 -56.77
C ALA A 9 24.90 -21.81 -56.22
N MET A 10 23.62 -22.06 -55.92
CA MET A 10 22.79 -21.14 -55.16
C MET A 10 23.17 -21.21 -53.67
N THR A 11 23.92 -20.22 -53.20
CA THR A 11 24.05 -19.94 -51.76
C THR A 11 22.74 -19.35 -51.24
N VAL A 12 21.96 -20.16 -50.51
CA VAL A 12 20.84 -19.69 -49.71
C VAL A 12 21.43 -18.93 -48.51
N LEU A 13 21.42 -17.60 -48.58
CA LEU A 13 21.66 -16.73 -47.43
C LEU A 13 20.48 -16.93 -46.46
N ALA A 14 20.72 -17.64 -45.36
CA ALA A 14 19.78 -17.69 -44.25
C ALA A 14 19.60 -16.27 -43.72
N ALA A 15 18.38 -15.74 -43.81
CA ALA A 15 18.04 -14.47 -43.18
C ALA A 15 18.29 -14.58 -41.67
N PRO A 16 18.80 -13.51 -41.02
CA PRO A 16 18.95 -13.51 -39.57
C PRO A 16 17.57 -13.74 -38.96
N THR A 17 17.42 -14.83 -38.21
CA THR A 17 16.29 -15.04 -37.32
C THR A 17 16.22 -13.82 -36.41
N ALA A 18 15.18 -13.01 -36.59
CA ALA A 18 14.88 -11.92 -35.67
C ALA A 18 14.81 -12.53 -34.27
N ALA A 19 15.77 -12.18 -33.43
CA ALA A 19 15.74 -12.57 -32.02
C ALA A 19 14.40 -12.07 -31.48
N HIS A 20 13.55 -12.99 -31.04
CA HIS A 20 12.34 -12.60 -30.32
C HIS A 20 12.79 -11.68 -29.17
N PRO A 21 12.19 -10.49 -29.00
CA PRO A 21 12.55 -9.61 -27.91
C PRO A 21 12.41 -10.42 -26.62
N GLN A 22 13.52 -10.65 -25.91
CA GLN A 22 13.48 -11.32 -24.62
C GLN A 22 12.49 -10.56 -23.75
N THR A 23 11.45 -11.25 -23.29
CA THR A 23 10.48 -10.65 -22.38
C THR A 23 11.21 -10.35 -21.08
N LEU A 24 11.48 -9.07 -20.83
CA LEU A 24 12.09 -8.61 -19.59
C LEU A 24 11.19 -8.99 -18.41
N SER A 25 11.81 -9.45 -17.34
CA SER A 25 11.21 -9.61 -16.03
C SER A 25 11.85 -8.66 -15.04
N TYR A 26 11.16 -8.36 -13.96
CA TYR A 26 11.57 -7.37 -12.97
C TYR A 26 11.73 -8.00 -11.59
N GLY A 27 12.71 -7.50 -10.84
CA GLY A 27 12.91 -7.75 -9.41
C GLY A 27 13.09 -6.43 -8.67
N ALA A 28 12.89 -6.43 -7.35
CA ALA A 28 13.10 -5.27 -6.52
C ALA A 28 13.69 -5.70 -5.17
N PHE A 29 14.48 -4.83 -4.55
CA PHE A 29 14.94 -5.04 -3.19
C PHE A 29 15.07 -3.72 -2.44
N ARG A 30 15.04 -3.82 -1.10
CA ARG A 30 15.44 -2.76 -0.17
C ARG A 30 16.64 -3.21 0.64
N LEU A 31 17.60 -2.32 0.78
CA LEU A 31 18.70 -2.41 1.72
C LEU A 31 18.35 -1.57 2.94
N VAL A 32 18.41 -2.16 4.12
CA VAL A 32 18.09 -1.50 5.38
C VAL A 32 19.38 -1.19 6.12
N LYS A 33 19.57 0.08 6.49
CA LYS A 33 20.73 0.53 7.25
C LYS A 33 20.55 0.16 8.71
N ALA A 34 21.64 -0.22 9.38
CA ALA A 34 21.63 -0.46 10.83
C ALA A 34 21.29 0.81 11.62
N SER A 35 21.52 1.99 11.06
CA SER A 35 21.17 3.27 11.68
C SER A 35 20.73 4.29 10.61
N PRO A 36 19.63 5.03 10.83
CA PRO A 36 19.18 6.03 9.88
C PRO A 36 20.18 7.18 9.70
N ALA A 37 20.63 7.40 8.47
CA ALA A 37 21.56 8.47 8.09
C ALA A 37 21.35 8.87 6.62
N VAL A 38 21.62 10.12 6.29
CA VAL A 38 21.73 10.56 4.89
C VAL A 38 23.06 10.05 4.36
N THR A 39 23.03 9.29 3.26
CA THR A 39 24.20 8.62 2.69
C THR A 39 24.16 8.74 1.18
N ALA A 40 25.31 8.60 0.52
CA ALA A 40 25.35 8.38 -0.92
C ALA A 40 24.62 7.07 -1.30
N ALA A 41 24.22 6.96 -2.57
CA ALA A 41 23.69 5.71 -3.11
C ALA A 41 24.78 4.62 -3.15
N PRO A 42 24.45 3.35 -2.92
CA PRO A 42 25.39 2.25 -3.05
C PRO A 42 25.80 2.00 -4.51
N GLU A 43 26.96 1.37 -4.70
CA GLU A 43 27.29 0.69 -5.95
C GLU A 43 26.57 -0.67 -5.96
N ILE A 44 25.79 -0.93 -7.01
CA ILE A 44 25.09 -2.20 -7.22
C ILE A 44 25.75 -2.92 -8.39
N ILE A 45 26.22 -4.14 -8.12
CA ILE A 45 26.86 -5.03 -9.08
C ILE A 45 25.88 -6.16 -9.39
N LEU A 46 25.56 -6.30 -10.68
CA LEU A 46 24.62 -7.29 -11.21
C LEU A 46 25.35 -8.22 -12.19
N PRO A 47 24.91 -9.48 -12.34
CA PRO A 47 25.45 -10.40 -13.33
C PRO A 47 25.07 -9.97 -14.75
N ASP A 48 25.78 -10.52 -15.73
CA ASP A 48 25.53 -10.27 -17.15
C ASP A 48 24.07 -10.55 -17.52
N GLY A 49 23.49 -9.65 -18.32
CA GLY A 49 22.09 -9.69 -18.73
C GLY A 49 21.12 -9.03 -17.76
N TYR A 50 21.57 -8.52 -16.62
CA TYR A 50 20.73 -7.78 -15.67
C TYR A 50 21.20 -6.34 -15.52
N THR A 51 20.24 -5.42 -15.45
CA THR A 51 20.48 -3.99 -15.29
C THR A 51 19.56 -3.41 -14.24
N ARG A 52 19.93 -2.25 -13.70
CA ARG A 52 19.01 -1.45 -12.90
C ARG A 52 17.96 -0.83 -13.81
N VAL A 53 16.70 -0.84 -13.38
CA VAL A 53 15.65 -0.09 -14.07
C VAL A 53 16.01 1.40 -14.02
N ALA A 54 16.03 2.05 -15.18
CA ALA A 54 16.40 3.44 -15.29
C ALA A 54 15.34 4.39 -14.70
N GLY A 55 15.79 5.43 -14.01
CA GLY A 55 14.94 6.50 -13.47
C GLY A 55 15.01 6.61 -11.95
N GLU A 56 14.96 7.85 -11.46
CA GLU A 56 15.16 8.17 -10.03
C GLU A 56 14.12 7.51 -9.12
N LYS A 57 12.87 7.38 -9.60
CA LYS A 57 11.81 6.70 -8.84
C LYS A 57 12.07 5.22 -8.57
N PHE A 58 13.00 4.59 -9.29
CA PHE A 58 13.33 3.18 -9.12
C PHE A 58 14.64 2.95 -8.34
N GLN A 59 15.33 4.02 -7.94
CA GLN A 59 16.66 3.99 -7.32
C GLN A 59 16.71 5.02 -6.19
N VAL A 60 16.10 4.69 -5.05
CA VAL A 60 15.70 5.71 -4.08
C VAL A 60 16.42 5.53 -2.74
N PRO A 61 17.24 6.50 -2.33
CA PRO A 61 17.77 6.58 -0.98
C PRO A 61 16.73 7.22 -0.04
N SER A 62 16.63 6.69 1.17
CA SER A 62 16.02 7.34 2.32
C SER A 62 17.02 7.34 3.49
N ARG A 63 16.64 7.92 4.63
CA ARG A 63 17.51 7.92 5.82
C ARG A 63 17.71 6.50 6.34
N ALA A 64 16.68 5.67 6.36
CA ALA A 64 16.75 4.30 6.86
C ALA A 64 17.13 3.26 5.79
N GLU A 65 16.83 3.52 4.52
CA GLU A 65 16.85 2.48 3.49
C GLU A 65 17.40 2.98 2.15
N TYR A 66 17.66 2.05 1.25
CA TYR A 66 17.82 2.30 -0.17
C TYR A 66 17.10 1.20 -0.94
N TYR A 67 16.32 1.54 -1.97
CA TYR A 67 15.70 0.53 -2.82
C TYR A 67 16.03 0.68 -4.28
N SER A 68 16.07 -0.46 -4.96
CA SER A 68 16.40 -0.56 -6.37
C SER A 68 15.50 -1.58 -7.06
N PHE A 69 15.13 -1.27 -8.30
CA PHE A 69 14.54 -2.23 -9.23
C PHE A 69 15.59 -2.73 -10.21
N VAL A 70 15.48 -4.01 -10.57
CA VAL A 70 16.35 -4.72 -11.51
C VAL A 70 15.49 -5.29 -12.63
N GLU A 71 15.99 -5.26 -13.85
CA GLU A 71 15.39 -5.90 -15.03
C GLU A 71 16.39 -6.86 -15.68
N GLY A 72 15.87 -7.90 -16.35
CA GLY A 72 16.68 -8.88 -17.06
C GLY A 72 15.88 -10.14 -17.42
N PRO A 73 16.56 -11.24 -17.81
CA PRO A 73 15.93 -12.53 -18.02
C PRO A 73 15.17 -13.01 -16.78
N ARG A 74 14.08 -13.76 -16.99
CA ARG A 74 13.30 -14.34 -15.89
C ARG A 74 14.17 -15.35 -15.12
N ALA A 75 14.34 -15.13 -13.83
CA ALA A 75 15.05 -16.04 -12.94
C ALA A 75 14.49 -15.98 -11.51
N THR A 76 14.48 -17.12 -10.82
CA THR A 76 14.02 -17.20 -9.41
C THR A 76 15.10 -16.82 -8.42
N SER A 77 16.36 -16.73 -8.85
CA SER A 77 17.51 -16.38 -8.01
C SER A 77 18.56 -15.66 -8.84
N VAL A 78 18.69 -14.36 -8.63
CA VAL A 78 19.71 -13.49 -9.24
C VAL A 78 20.57 -12.93 -8.13
N ARG A 79 21.88 -13.18 -8.18
CA ARG A 79 22.83 -12.64 -7.19
C ARG A 79 22.97 -11.14 -7.41
N VAL A 80 22.85 -10.38 -6.33
CA VAL A 80 23.14 -8.95 -6.27
C VAL A 80 24.30 -8.78 -5.29
N ALA A 81 25.30 -7.99 -5.67
CA ALA A 81 26.38 -7.58 -4.79
C ALA A 81 26.35 -6.05 -4.63
N VAL A 82 26.58 -5.58 -3.41
CA VAL A 82 26.44 -4.18 -3.03
C VAL A 82 27.67 -3.71 -2.28
N ARG A 83 28.28 -2.63 -2.77
CA ARG A 83 29.29 -1.88 -2.03
C ARG A 83 28.69 -0.57 -1.53
N TRP A 84 28.70 -0.38 -0.22
CA TRP A 84 28.15 0.81 0.41
C TRP A 84 29.10 1.35 1.49
N PRO A 85 30.16 2.07 1.09
CA PRO A 85 31.17 2.54 2.03
C PRO A 85 30.55 3.38 3.17
N GLY A 86 30.94 3.05 4.41
CA GLY A 86 30.46 3.75 5.61
C GLY A 86 29.02 3.42 6.03
N VAL A 87 28.36 2.45 5.38
CA VAL A 87 27.01 2.03 5.72
C VAL A 87 27.00 0.56 6.13
N ASP A 88 26.52 0.31 7.35
CA ASP A 88 26.26 -1.04 7.81
C ASP A 88 24.87 -1.50 7.37
N VAL A 89 24.80 -2.52 6.50
CA VAL A 89 23.53 -3.09 6.01
C VAL A 89 23.04 -4.15 7.00
N ALA A 90 21.96 -3.83 7.72
CA ALA A 90 21.37 -4.69 8.73
C ALA A 90 20.45 -5.77 8.13
N ALA A 91 19.74 -5.44 7.06
CA ALA A 91 18.82 -6.37 6.41
C ALA A 91 18.66 -6.07 4.92
N VAL A 92 18.19 -7.08 4.19
CA VAL A 92 17.75 -6.94 2.80
C VAL A 92 16.33 -7.48 2.69
N VAL A 93 15.46 -6.80 1.96
CA VAL A 93 14.05 -7.17 1.79
C VAL A 93 13.70 -7.24 0.32
N SER A 94 12.94 -8.27 -0.08
CA SER A 94 12.31 -8.36 -1.40
C SER A 94 10.89 -8.90 -1.23
N GLY A 95 9.90 -8.19 -1.74
CA GLY A 95 8.49 -8.45 -1.46
C GLY A 95 8.21 -8.42 0.05
N LYS A 96 7.63 -9.50 0.58
CA LYS A 96 7.29 -9.69 1.99
C LYS A 96 8.31 -10.53 2.77
N SER A 97 9.53 -10.65 2.28
CA SER A 97 10.56 -11.51 2.87
C SER A 97 11.83 -10.73 3.18
N ARG A 98 12.41 -11.00 4.36
CA ARG A 98 13.83 -10.73 4.63
C ARG A 98 14.68 -11.76 3.89
N LEU A 99 15.67 -11.28 3.15
CA LEU A 99 16.60 -12.11 2.41
C LEU A 99 17.85 -12.39 3.25
N PRO A 100 18.39 -13.61 3.21
CA PRO A 100 19.72 -13.88 3.73
C PRO A 100 20.75 -12.98 3.05
N LEU A 101 21.66 -12.41 3.84
CA LEU A 101 22.77 -11.60 3.34
C LEU A 101 24.10 -12.25 3.74
N THR A 102 25.06 -12.20 2.82
CA THR A 102 26.43 -12.63 3.03
C THR A 102 27.33 -11.40 3.04
N ARG A 103 28.21 -11.29 4.03
CA ARG A 103 29.24 -10.25 4.08
C ARG A 103 30.54 -10.83 3.55
N GLU A 104 31.02 -10.27 2.46
CA GLU A 104 32.28 -10.65 1.85
C GLU A 104 33.46 -9.99 2.60
N PRO A 105 34.69 -10.55 2.52
CA PRO A 105 35.86 -10.02 3.22
C PRO A 105 36.23 -8.56 2.86
N ASP A 106 35.83 -8.09 1.67
CA ASP A 106 36.09 -6.72 1.20
C ASP A 106 35.01 -5.71 1.66
N GLY A 107 34.05 -6.15 2.48
CA GLY A 107 32.93 -5.34 2.97
C GLY A 107 31.74 -5.29 2.02
N THR A 108 31.79 -5.96 0.86
CA THR A 108 30.64 -6.13 -0.03
C THR A 108 29.55 -6.96 0.66
N VAL A 109 28.29 -6.59 0.47
CA VAL A 109 27.13 -7.40 0.89
C VAL A 109 26.53 -8.07 -0.34
N SER A 110 26.30 -9.38 -0.28
CA SER A 110 25.66 -10.13 -1.37
C SER A 110 24.41 -10.88 -0.92
N PHE A 111 23.42 -10.99 -1.80
CA PHE A 111 22.13 -11.65 -1.58
C PHE A 111 21.53 -12.08 -2.93
N THR A 112 20.41 -12.82 -2.91
CA THR A 112 19.70 -13.23 -4.13
C THR A 112 18.27 -12.72 -4.15
N ILE A 113 17.82 -12.25 -5.32
CA ILE A 113 16.44 -11.77 -5.53
C ILE A 113 15.74 -12.58 -6.63
N PRO A 114 14.41 -12.72 -6.58
CA PRO A 114 13.64 -13.16 -7.73
C PRO A 114 13.48 -12.01 -8.74
N VAL A 115 13.71 -12.31 -10.03
CA VAL A 115 13.42 -11.43 -11.18
C VAL A 115 12.32 -12.09 -12.00
N THR A 116 11.09 -11.98 -11.49
CA THR A 116 9.92 -12.69 -12.02
C THR A 116 8.68 -11.80 -12.20
N GLY A 117 8.74 -10.56 -11.76
CA GLY A 117 7.65 -9.60 -11.91
C GLY A 117 7.40 -9.25 -13.37
N ALA A 118 6.13 -9.11 -13.75
CA ALA A 118 5.75 -8.73 -15.11
C ALA A 118 6.02 -7.24 -15.41
N ASN A 119 6.02 -6.40 -14.37
CA ASN A 119 6.35 -4.99 -14.42
C ASN A 119 6.77 -4.51 -13.02
N THR A 120 7.27 -3.29 -12.90
CA THR A 120 7.69 -2.70 -11.62
C THR A 120 6.52 -2.46 -10.65
N ASN A 121 5.33 -2.12 -11.14
CA ASN A 121 4.14 -1.95 -10.30
C ASN A 121 3.71 -3.25 -9.59
N ALA A 122 4.00 -4.42 -10.17
CA ALA A 122 3.75 -5.72 -9.54
C ALA A 122 4.65 -6.02 -8.33
N LEU A 123 5.68 -5.19 -8.10
CA LEU A 123 6.68 -5.35 -7.05
C LEU A 123 6.52 -4.31 -5.93
N GLN A 124 5.43 -3.55 -5.92
CA GLN A 124 5.15 -2.51 -4.91
C GLN A 124 5.17 -3.03 -3.48
N ASN A 125 4.83 -4.33 -3.28
CA ASN A 125 4.93 -4.98 -1.97
C ASN A 125 6.36 -5.00 -1.39
N THR A 126 7.39 -4.82 -2.23
CA THR A 126 8.76 -4.65 -1.78
C THR A 126 8.95 -3.29 -1.13
N LEU A 127 8.33 -2.24 -1.67
CA LEU A 127 8.48 -0.87 -1.17
C LEU A 127 7.61 -0.66 0.07
N GLN A 128 6.35 -1.07 -0.01
CA GLN A 128 5.34 -0.76 1.00
C GLN A 128 5.49 -1.64 2.25
N VAL A 129 5.26 -1.04 3.43
CA VAL A 129 5.22 -1.77 4.70
C VAL A 129 3.80 -1.69 5.23
N TRP A 130 3.11 -2.82 5.24
CA TRP A 130 1.67 -2.85 5.48
C TRP A 130 1.26 -4.16 6.11
N THR A 131 0.44 -4.05 7.15
CA THR A 131 -0.22 -5.14 7.85
C THR A 131 -1.66 -5.27 7.35
N PHE A 132 -2.16 -6.50 7.20
CA PHE A 132 -3.55 -6.76 6.81
C PHE A 132 -4.32 -7.41 7.96
N PRO A 133 -5.10 -6.65 8.74
CA PRO A 133 -6.01 -7.24 9.71
C PRO A 133 -7.11 -8.10 9.05
N SER A 134 -7.48 -7.82 7.79
CA SER A 134 -8.33 -8.67 6.96
C SER A 134 -7.74 -8.82 5.54
N PRO A 135 -6.99 -9.92 5.26
CA PRO A 135 -6.24 -10.07 4.01
C PRO A 135 -7.05 -10.63 2.84
N SER A 136 -8.32 -11.04 3.05
CA SER A 136 -9.13 -11.69 2.01
C SER A 136 -10.26 -10.80 1.52
N THR A 137 -10.31 -10.53 0.22
CA THR A 137 -11.44 -9.84 -0.44
C THR A 137 -12.73 -10.64 -0.31
N ALA A 138 -12.65 -11.97 -0.23
CA ALA A 138 -13.83 -12.83 -0.05
C ALA A 138 -14.52 -12.70 1.32
N SER A 139 -13.96 -11.90 2.25
CA SER A 139 -14.60 -11.59 3.54
C SER A 139 -15.56 -10.40 3.49
N GLY A 140 -15.70 -9.75 2.32
CA GLY A 140 -16.48 -8.52 2.14
C GLY A 140 -15.78 -7.25 2.63
N VAL A 141 -14.70 -7.38 3.41
CA VAL A 141 -13.84 -6.24 3.80
C VAL A 141 -12.38 -6.67 3.70
N HIS A 142 -11.64 -6.04 2.80
CA HIS A 142 -10.21 -6.22 2.68
C HIS A 142 -9.51 -4.94 3.14
N TRP A 143 -8.80 -4.99 4.26
CA TRP A 143 -8.14 -3.79 4.77
C TRP A 143 -6.75 -4.01 5.30
N ARG A 144 -6.01 -2.91 5.26
CA ARG A 144 -4.60 -2.81 5.60
C ARG A 144 -4.31 -1.52 6.35
N ILE A 145 -3.19 -1.52 7.05
CA ILE A 145 -2.59 -0.34 7.69
C ILE A 145 -1.19 -0.15 7.08
N GLU A 146 -0.96 1.03 6.50
CA GLU A 146 0.33 1.51 6.01
C GLU A 146 1.21 2.01 7.17
N HIS A 147 2.38 1.40 7.34
CA HIS A 147 3.31 1.67 8.43
C HIS A 147 4.28 2.78 8.05
N ASN A 148 3.79 4.01 8.14
CA ASN A 148 4.50 5.22 7.77
C ASN A 148 5.66 5.54 8.74
N ASP A 149 6.87 5.70 8.21
CA ASP A 149 8.08 6.02 8.99
C ASP A 149 8.82 7.23 8.40
N ARG A 150 9.05 8.25 9.23
CA ARG A 150 9.78 9.48 8.85
C ARG A 150 11.18 9.23 8.29
N ASP A 151 11.83 8.13 8.66
CA ASP A 151 13.17 7.81 8.16
C ASP A 151 13.13 7.02 6.83
N ARG A 152 11.97 6.47 6.45
CA ARG A 152 11.78 5.68 5.20
C ARG A 152 11.15 6.49 4.06
N VAL A 153 10.83 7.76 4.29
CA VAL A 153 10.17 8.62 3.30
C VAL A 153 10.88 8.61 1.94
N ALA A 154 10.10 8.66 0.87
CA ALA A 154 10.57 8.59 -0.51
C ALA A 154 9.83 9.59 -1.42
N GLY A 155 10.46 9.95 -2.53
CA GLY A 155 9.86 10.87 -3.51
C GLY A 155 9.47 12.22 -2.91
N VAL A 156 8.25 12.67 -3.18
CA VAL A 156 7.70 13.95 -2.71
C VAL A 156 7.72 14.09 -1.18
N TRP A 157 7.69 12.98 -0.44
CA TRP A 157 7.71 13.00 1.03
C TRP A 157 9.05 13.45 1.62
N ASN A 158 10.12 13.50 0.82
CA ASN A 158 11.40 14.08 1.25
C ASN A 158 11.39 15.62 1.30
N SER A 159 10.46 16.27 0.62
CA SER A 159 10.45 17.74 0.45
C SER A 159 9.25 18.43 1.11
N VAL A 160 8.32 17.68 1.69
CA VAL A 160 7.14 18.22 2.39
C VAL A 160 7.23 17.96 3.90
N ALA A 161 6.43 18.70 4.67
CA ALA A 161 6.35 18.49 6.11
C ALA A 161 5.81 17.08 6.43
N TRP A 162 6.36 16.45 7.47
CA TRP A 162 5.88 15.16 7.95
C TRP A 162 4.42 15.25 8.41
N PRO A 163 3.49 14.46 7.85
CA PRO A 163 2.06 14.59 8.11
C PRO A 163 1.63 13.89 9.42
N ALA A 164 2.23 14.31 10.56
CA ALA A 164 2.12 13.61 11.85
C ALA A 164 0.68 13.39 12.36
N ALA A 165 -0.23 14.34 12.08
CA ALA A 165 -1.63 14.21 12.46
C ALA A 165 -2.32 13.15 11.61
N ALA A 166 -2.17 13.24 10.28
CA ALA A 166 -2.75 12.30 9.34
C ALA A 166 -2.29 10.85 9.60
N THR A 167 -0.99 10.64 9.88
CA THR A 167 -0.43 9.30 10.17
C THR A 167 -1.07 8.62 11.39
N LYS A 168 -1.60 9.40 12.33
CA LYS A 168 -2.33 8.88 13.49
C LYS A 168 -3.81 8.71 13.17
N THR A 169 -4.41 9.75 12.61
CA THR A 169 -5.86 9.82 12.42
C THR A 169 -6.38 8.73 11.50
N PHE A 170 -5.70 8.44 10.38
CA PHE A 170 -6.24 7.47 9.42
C PHE A 170 -6.46 6.10 10.07
N ILE A 171 -5.56 5.67 10.97
CA ILE A 171 -5.69 4.37 11.67
C ILE A 171 -7.02 4.33 12.44
N HIS A 172 -7.36 5.39 13.18
CA HIS A 172 -8.61 5.47 13.95
C HIS A 172 -9.82 5.41 13.03
N LEU A 173 -9.75 6.08 11.87
CA LEU A 173 -10.81 6.09 10.87
C LEU A 173 -11.01 4.71 10.24
N LEU A 174 -9.94 4.01 9.86
CA LEU A 174 -10.04 2.67 9.26
C LEU A 174 -10.62 1.65 10.25
N VAL A 175 -10.21 1.70 11.52
CA VAL A 175 -10.75 0.82 12.57
C VAL A 175 -12.24 1.09 12.80
N ALA A 176 -12.65 2.37 12.86
CA ALA A 176 -14.06 2.73 12.98
C ALA A 176 -14.86 2.26 11.76
N CYS A 177 -14.31 2.41 10.56
CA CYS A 177 -14.96 1.98 9.33
C CYS A 177 -15.13 0.45 9.26
N ASP A 178 -14.13 -0.36 9.63
CA ASP A 178 -14.29 -1.83 9.69
C ASP A 178 -15.43 -2.21 10.65
N ALA A 179 -15.49 -1.58 11.84
CA ALA A 179 -16.56 -1.83 12.80
C ALA A 179 -17.94 -1.44 12.25
N ILE A 180 -18.06 -0.27 11.61
CA ILE A 180 -19.32 0.22 11.00
C ILE A 180 -19.76 -0.70 9.86
N LEU A 181 -18.83 -1.09 8.96
CA LEU A 181 -19.14 -1.98 7.83
C LEU A 181 -19.66 -3.34 8.32
N ARG A 182 -19.16 -3.83 9.44
CA ARG A 182 -19.65 -5.09 10.05
C ARG A 182 -20.99 -4.90 10.76
N ASP A 183 -21.13 -3.88 11.60
CA ASP A 183 -22.36 -3.63 12.38
C ASP A 183 -23.57 -3.26 11.49
N SER A 184 -23.33 -2.52 10.41
CA SER A 184 -24.35 -2.16 9.42
C SER A 184 -24.79 -3.32 8.52
N GLY A 185 -24.03 -4.42 8.48
CA GLY A 185 -24.24 -5.51 7.53
C GLY A 185 -23.69 -5.27 6.13
N LEU A 186 -23.10 -4.10 5.84
CA LEU A 186 -22.50 -3.77 4.54
C LEU A 186 -21.40 -4.77 4.15
N ALA A 187 -20.55 -5.17 5.11
CA ALA A 187 -19.52 -6.19 4.92
C ALA A 187 -20.12 -7.55 4.49
N GLY A 188 -21.16 -8.00 5.19
CA GLY A 188 -21.82 -9.27 4.90
C GLY A 188 -22.54 -9.26 3.56
N GLU A 189 -23.16 -8.14 3.19
CA GLU A 189 -23.81 -7.97 1.90
C GLU A 189 -22.79 -7.93 0.75
N ALA A 190 -21.68 -7.20 0.91
CA ALA A 190 -20.59 -7.21 -0.05
C ALA A 190 -20.05 -8.63 -0.26
N GLN A 191 -19.79 -9.36 0.83
CA GLN A 191 -19.37 -10.76 0.78
C GLN A 191 -20.36 -11.63 -0.01
N ARG A 192 -21.67 -11.51 0.29
CA ARG A 192 -22.72 -12.30 -0.37
C ARG A 192 -22.76 -12.06 -1.89
N ARG A 193 -22.44 -10.86 -2.33
CA ARG A 193 -22.38 -10.48 -3.76
C ARG A 193 -21.05 -10.84 -4.43
N GLY A 194 -20.04 -11.31 -3.68
CA GLY A 194 -18.68 -11.47 -4.20
C GLY A 194 -17.96 -10.14 -4.44
N HIS A 195 -18.36 -9.11 -3.69
CA HIS A 195 -17.81 -7.76 -3.70
C HIS A 195 -16.99 -7.54 -2.42
N PHE A 196 -16.29 -6.42 -2.31
CA PHE A 196 -15.65 -6.05 -1.06
C PHE A 196 -15.51 -4.54 -0.88
N PHE A 197 -15.49 -4.11 0.37
CA PHE A 197 -14.96 -2.81 0.76
C PHE A 197 -13.45 -2.90 0.96
N SER A 198 -12.72 -1.88 0.54
CA SER A 198 -11.31 -1.74 0.85
C SER A 198 -11.02 -0.53 1.71
N LEU A 199 -10.37 -0.76 2.85
CA LEU A 199 -9.89 0.30 3.75
C LEU A 199 -8.37 0.34 3.70
N MET A 200 -7.82 1.52 3.41
CA MET A 200 -6.38 1.77 3.34
C MET A 200 -6.08 3.25 3.61
N GLY A 201 -4.91 3.53 4.16
CA GLY A 201 -4.35 4.86 4.34
C GLY A 201 -3.41 5.24 3.18
N PHE A 202 -2.71 6.35 3.36
CA PHE A 202 -1.65 6.80 2.46
C PHE A 202 -0.30 6.18 2.87
N GLU A 203 0.60 6.04 1.90
CA GLU A 203 1.97 5.58 2.10
C GLU A 203 3.00 6.69 1.80
N THR A 204 4.09 6.70 2.57
CA THR A 204 5.13 7.75 2.49
C THR A 204 6.42 7.29 1.80
N ASN A 205 6.55 6.00 1.49
CA ASN A 205 7.79 5.41 0.96
C ASN A 205 7.67 4.85 -0.48
N ASN A 206 6.48 4.91 -1.11
CA ASN A 206 6.24 4.38 -2.45
C ASN A 206 6.33 5.48 -3.52
N THR A 207 7.36 5.44 -4.38
CA THR A 207 7.49 6.39 -5.51
C THR A 207 6.76 5.97 -6.77
N LEU A 208 6.25 4.75 -6.83
CA LEU A 208 5.40 4.28 -7.92
C LEU A 208 3.97 4.80 -7.78
N HIS A 209 3.57 5.08 -6.53
CA HIS A 209 2.27 5.64 -6.16
C HIS A 209 2.44 6.49 -4.90
N SER A 210 2.57 7.81 -5.05
CA SER A 210 3.10 8.68 -3.99
C SER A 210 2.13 9.12 -2.90
N ASP A 211 0.84 8.78 -3.00
CA ASP A 211 -0.25 9.12 -2.06
C ASP A 211 -0.20 10.52 -1.42
N ASN A 212 0.27 11.51 -2.19
CA ASN A 212 0.45 12.88 -1.73
C ASN A 212 -0.55 13.80 -2.46
N PRO A 213 -1.28 14.68 -1.76
CA PRO A 213 -1.28 14.92 -0.31
C PRO A 213 -1.92 13.78 0.52
N PRO A 214 -1.72 13.72 1.86
CA PRO A 214 -2.22 12.64 2.71
C PRO A 214 -3.73 12.44 2.58
N HIS A 215 -4.15 11.19 2.40
CA HIS A 215 -5.54 10.79 2.31
C HIS A 215 -5.75 9.34 2.78
N TRP A 216 -7.01 8.92 2.88
CA TRP A 216 -7.39 7.54 3.21
C TRP A 216 -8.62 7.14 2.39
N HIS A 217 -8.96 5.85 2.40
CA HIS A 217 -10.01 5.30 1.55
C HIS A 217 -11.01 4.44 2.34
N LEU A 218 -12.28 4.58 1.95
CA LEU A 218 -13.34 3.58 2.11
C LEU A 218 -13.85 3.28 0.71
N ALA A 219 -13.15 2.40 0.00
CA ALA A 219 -13.45 2.06 -1.38
C ALA A 219 -14.41 0.87 -1.47
N TYR A 220 -15.15 0.78 -2.57
CA TYR A 220 -16.02 -0.34 -2.87
C TYR A 220 -15.71 -0.91 -4.25
N TYR A 221 -15.53 -2.22 -4.30
CA TYR A 221 -15.22 -2.96 -5.52
C TYR A 221 -16.35 -3.95 -5.80
N PRO A 222 -17.11 -3.77 -6.90
CA PRO A 222 -18.16 -4.71 -7.32
C PRO A 222 -17.56 -5.95 -8.00
N GLY A 223 -16.76 -6.71 -7.24
CA GLY A 223 -16.06 -7.91 -7.68
C GLY A 223 -14.95 -8.29 -6.70
N LEU A 224 -14.28 -9.43 -6.91
CA LEU A 224 -13.25 -9.95 -5.99
C LEU A 224 -11.84 -9.37 -6.21
N THR A 225 -11.66 -8.49 -7.19
CA THR A 225 -10.35 -7.92 -7.55
C THR A 225 -10.38 -6.39 -7.58
N TYR A 226 -9.19 -5.80 -7.43
CA TYR A 226 -8.98 -4.35 -7.54
C TYR A 226 -9.16 -3.77 -8.95
N SER A 227 -9.47 -4.62 -9.93
CA SER A 227 -9.76 -4.23 -11.32
C SER A 227 -11.24 -4.26 -11.66
N ALA A 228 -12.11 -4.48 -10.66
CA ALA A 228 -13.55 -4.57 -10.85
C ALA A 228 -14.11 -3.31 -11.53
N PRO A 229 -14.83 -3.43 -12.65
CA PRO A 229 -15.37 -2.27 -13.36
C PRO A 229 -16.31 -1.47 -12.45
N ARG A 230 -16.32 -0.14 -12.60
CA ARG A 230 -17.09 0.77 -11.75
C ARG A 230 -16.77 0.66 -10.25
N ALA A 231 -15.54 0.29 -9.88
CA ALA A 231 -15.08 0.48 -8.51
C ALA A 231 -15.14 1.97 -8.13
N HIS A 232 -15.71 2.25 -6.96
CA HIS A 232 -15.73 3.58 -6.35
C HIS A 232 -14.59 3.69 -5.35
N VAL A 233 -13.67 4.62 -5.57
CA VAL A 233 -12.48 4.83 -4.75
C VAL A 233 -12.50 6.28 -4.23
N PRO A 234 -13.20 6.53 -3.11
CA PRO A 234 -13.05 7.78 -2.37
C PRO A 234 -11.60 8.00 -1.96
N HIS A 235 -11.14 9.23 -2.11
CA HIS A 235 -9.85 9.69 -1.60
C HIS A 235 -10.15 10.80 -0.61
N PHE A 236 -10.16 10.48 0.68
CA PHE A 236 -10.49 11.43 1.74
C PHE A 236 -9.24 12.19 2.17
N TRP A 237 -9.01 13.37 1.59
CA TRP A 237 -7.88 14.22 1.92
C TRP A 237 -7.99 14.84 3.30
N MET A 238 -6.87 14.82 4.01
CA MET A 238 -6.77 15.32 5.37
C MET A 238 -5.99 16.63 5.45
N ASP A 239 -6.44 17.52 6.33
CA ASP A 239 -5.70 18.74 6.66
C ASP A 239 -4.56 18.45 7.66
N SER A 240 -3.79 19.48 8.01
CA SER A 240 -2.66 19.37 8.95
C SER A 240 -3.06 18.97 10.38
N THR A 241 -4.35 19.07 10.73
CA THR A 241 -4.91 18.63 12.02
C THR A 241 -5.48 17.21 11.97
N GLY A 242 -5.50 16.59 10.79
CA GLY A 242 -6.02 15.25 10.54
C GLY A 242 -7.52 15.23 10.22
N LYS A 243 -8.16 16.38 9.99
CA LYS A 243 -9.58 16.43 9.60
C LYS A 243 -9.75 16.12 8.13
N THR A 244 -10.77 15.35 7.77
CA THR A 244 -11.13 15.14 6.37
C THR A 244 -11.84 16.38 5.83
N PHE A 245 -11.36 16.96 4.75
CA PHE A 245 -11.94 18.21 4.20
C PHE A 245 -12.43 18.09 2.76
N TYR A 246 -12.01 17.04 2.04
CA TYR A 246 -12.31 16.87 0.63
C TYR A 246 -12.30 15.38 0.26
N ASN A 247 -13.27 14.96 -0.53
CA ASN A 247 -13.30 13.65 -1.16
C ASN A 247 -13.26 13.83 -2.69
N GLY A 248 -12.18 13.36 -3.30
CA GLY A 248 -12.13 13.14 -4.75
C GLY A 248 -12.38 11.66 -5.02
N MET A 249 -13.61 11.31 -5.35
CA MET A 249 -13.99 9.92 -5.58
C MET A 249 -13.74 9.57 -7.03
N ASP A 250 -12.81 8.64 -7.27
CA ASP A 250 -12.62 8.03 -8.58
C ASP A 250 -13.63 6.93 -8.79
N VAL A 251 -14.29 6.94 -9.94
CA VAL A 251 -15.14 5.84 -10.40
C VAL A 251 -14.49 5.26 -11.64
N GLN A 252 -14.16 3.97 -11.59
CA GLN A 252 -13.46 3.31 -12.69
C GLN A 252 -14.31 3.35 -13.98
N GLY A 253 -13.80 4.08 -14.98
CA GLY A 253 -14.47 4.30 -16.27
C GLY A 253 -15.21 5.63 -16.39
N GLU A 254 -15.39 6.39 -15.30
CA GLU A 254 -16.18 7.62 -15.27
C GLU A 254 -15.37 8.85 -14.82
N GLY A 255 -14.19 8.64 -14.22
CA GLY A 255 -13.30 9.71 -13.78
C GLY A 255 -13.54 10.13 -12.33
N ARG A 256 -13.14 11.36 -11.98
CA ARG A 256 -13.14 11.86 -10.60
C ARG A 256 -14.25 12.85 -10.33
N SER A 257 -15.10 12.54 -9.36
CA SER A 257 -16.07 13.46 -8.76
C SER A 257 -15.51 14.14 -7.52
N ARG A 258 -16.06 15.30 -7.16
CA ARG A 258 -15.59 16.13 -6.04
C ARG A 258 -16.70 16.34 -5.03
N TYR A 259 -16.42 16.07 -3.76
CA TYR A 259 -17.36 16.25 -2.65
C TYR A 259 -16.67 16.95 -1.49
N TYR A 260 -17.36 17.90 -0.88
CA TYR A 260 -16.92 18.66 0.30
C TYR A 260 -17.84 18.38 1.49
N ALA A 261 -17.63 19.10 2.59
CA ALA A 261 -18.45 18.98 3.78
C ALA A 261 -19.94 19.23 3.46
N GLY A 262 -20.79 18.28 3.85
CA GLY A 262 -22.24 18.30 3.60
C GLY A 262 -22.67 17.74 2.25
N ASP A 263 -21.75 17.53 1.30
CA ASP A 263 -22.09 16.94 0.00
C ASP A 263 -22.27 15.42 0.13
N PRO A 264 -23.43 14.85 -0.24
CA PRO A 264 -23.62 13.42 -0.24
C PRO A 264 -22.84 12.78 -1.40
N ALA A 265 -21.95 11.85 -1.09
CA ALA A 265 -21.20 11.06 -2.06
C ALA A 265 -21.75 9.62 -2.11
N PRO A 266 -22.65 9.30 -3.06
CA PRO A 266 -23.19 7.95 -3.20
C PRO A 266 -22.14 7.00 -3.79
N ILE A 267 -22.04 5.82 -3.21
CA ILE A 267 -21.36 4.66 -3.79
C ILE A 267 -22.43 3.72 -4.32
N GLU A 268 -22.30 3.33 -5.58
CA GLU A 268 -23.23 2.44 -6.27
C GLU A 268 -22.50 1.16 -6.72
N ASP A 269 -23.25 0.08 -6.94
CA ASP A 269 -22.73 -1.11 -7.60
C ASP A 269 -22.75 -0.97 -9.13
N ALA A 270 -22.26 -1.99 -9.84
CA ALA A 270 -22.15 -1.95 -11.29
C ALA A 270 -23.52 -1.78 -11.98
N GLU A 271 -24.60 -2.22 -11.33
CA GLU A 271 -25.99 -2.11 -11.75
C GLU A 271 -26.64 -0.76 -11.39
N GLY A 272 -25.95 0.12 -10.67
CA GLY A 272 -26.46 1.43 -10.24
C GLY A 272 -27.32 1.38 -8.97
N ASN A 273 -27.29 0.29 -8.21
CA ASN A 273 -27.96 0.26 -6.90
C ASN A 273 -27.09 0.97 -5.86
N LEU A 274 -27.72 1.80 -5.02
CA LEU A 274 -27.04 2.42 -3.89
C LEU A 274 -26.49 1.36 -2.92
N VAL A 275 -25.20 1.44 -2.64
CA VAL A 275 -24.49 0.59 -1.69
C VAL A 275 -24.31 1.30 -0.35
N VAL A 276 -23.90 2.58 -0.37
CA VAL A 276 -23.70 3.42 0.81
C VAL A 276 -23.58 4.88 0.39
N THR A 277 -24.07 5.82 1.20
CA THR A 277 -23.77 7.25 1.04
C THR A 277 -22.74 7.68 2.06
N LEU A 278 -21.70 8.38 1.61
CA LEU A 278 -20.64 8.94 2.46
C LEU A 278 -20.75 10.47 2.44
N THR A 279 -20.76 11.11 3.60
CA THR A 279 -20.84 12.58 3.69
C THR A 279 -19.76 13.10 4.64
N ILE A 280 -18.90 14.02 4.17
CA ILE A 280 -17.93 14.68 5.04
C ILE A 280 -18.69 15.62 5.98
N ARG A 281 -18.36 15.57 7.26
CA ARG A 281 -18.97 16.43 8.27
C ARG A 281 -18.23 17.76 8.38
N ALA A 282 -18.93 18.82 8.80
CA ALA A 282 -18.31 20.14 9.00
C ALA A 282 -17.18 20.14 10.05
N ASP A 283 -17.17 19.19 10.99
CA ASP A 283 -16.11 19.02 11.98
C ASP A 283 -14.88 18.26 11.44
N GLY A 284 -14.93 17.75 10.20
CA GLY A 284 -13.89 16.94 9.57
C GLY A 284 -14.08 15.43 9.71
N GLY A 285 -15.17 15.00 10.35
CA GLY A 285 -15.58 13.61 10.47
C GLY A 285 -16.29 13.08 9.22
N LEU A 286 -16.88 11.90 9.33
CA LEU A 286 -17.57 11.23 8.23
C LEU A 286 -18.88 10.62 8.69
N ASP A 287 -19.93 10.85 7.93
CA ASP A 287 -21.20 10.15 8.01
C ASP A 287 -21.22 9.00 6.99
N ILE A 288 -21.61 7.81 7.45
CA ILE A 288 -21.74 6.58 6.65
C ILE A 288 -23.19 6.11 6.77
N GLU A 289 -23.93 6.20 5.68
CA GLU A 289 -25.36 5.89 5.61
C GLU A 289 -25.58 4.68 4.69
N PRO A 290 -25.79 3.48 5.26
CA PRO A 290 -26.26 2.33 4.48
C PRO A 290 -27.65 2.61 3.88
N PRO A 291 -28.01 2.00 2.73
CA PRO A 291 -29.32 2.18 2.11
C PRO A 291 -30.47 1.69 3.00
N ASN A 292 -30.18 0.74 3.90
CA ASN A 292 -31.11 0.26 4.91
C ASN A 292 -30.36 0.17 6.25
N GLY A 293 -30.94 0.77 7.29
CA GLY A 293 -30.39 0.71 8.64
C GLY A 293 -30.01 2.08 9.18
N PRO A 294 -29.22 2.12 10.26
CA PRO A 294 -28.91 3.34 10.97
C PRO A 294 -27.80 4.15 10.30
N LEU A 295 -27.85 5.46 10.47
CA LEU A 295 -26.74 6.37 10.14
C LEU A 295 -25.61 6.20 11.17
N TYR A 296 -24.36 6.12 10.70
CA TYR A 296 -23.18 6.16 11.55
C TYR A 296 -22.42 7.46 11.36
N SER A 297 -22.17 8.17 12.45
CA SER A 297 -21.43 9.44 12.45
C SER A 297 -20.12 9.30 13.19
N ILE A 298 -19.00 9.33 12.45
CA ILE A 298 -17.65 9.39 12.98
C ILE A 298 -17.30 10.85 13.29
N THR A 299 -16.93 11.11 14.54
CA THR A 299 -16.60 12.43 15.09
C THR A 299 -15.32 12.34 15.94
N ALA A 300 -14.78 13.47 16.38
CA ALA A 300 -13.73 13.50 17.40
C ALA A 300 -14.08 14.53 18.49
N PRO A 301 -14.05 14.15 19.79
CA PRO A 301 -14.26 15.10 20.89
C PRO A 301 -13.32 16.30 20.78
N GLY A 302 -13.87 17.51 20.83
CA GLY A 302 -13.07 18.74 20.70
C GLY A 302 -12.33 18.88 19.36
N GLY A 303 -12.67 18.07 18.35
CA GLY A 303 -11.95 18.00 17.07
C GLY A 303 -10.59 17.30 17.13
N ALA A 304 -10.28 16.58 18.22
CA ALA A 304 -8.99 15.93 18.45
C ALA A 304 -8.86 14.56 17.75
N PHE A 305 -8.92 14.55 16.41
CA PHE A 305 -8.86 13.33 15.61
C PHE A 305 -7.58 12.51 15.77
N THR A 306 -6.51 13.09 16.29
CA THR A 306 -5.23 12.37 16.50
C THR A 306 -5.24 11.44 17.71
N GLU A 307 -6.19 11.60 18.63
CA GLU A 307 -6.27 10.79 19.85
C GLU A 307 -7.11 9.53 19.67
N LYS A 308 -8.32 9.71 19.13
CA LYS A 308 -9.33 8.68 18.87
C LYS A 308 -10.50 9.29 18.10
N VAL A 309 -11.39 8.45 17.58
CA VAL A 309 -12.67 8.86 17.02
C VAL A 309 -13.83 8.27 17.83
N HIS A 310 -14.95 8.97 17.83
CA HIS A 310 -16.21 8.58 18.45
C HIS A 310 -17.24 8.35 17.36
N VAL A 311 -17.95 7.23 17.45
CA VAL A 311 -19.02 6.87 16.52
C VAL A 311 -20.36 6.91 17.23
N HIS A 312 -21.30 7.63 16.62
CA HIS A 312 -22.70 7.65 17.02
C HIS A 312 -23.50 6.84 15.99
N ARG A 313 -24.51 6.11 16.45
CA ARG A 313 -25.43 5.31 15.63
C ARG A 313 -26.84 5.90 15.81
N ASP A 314 -27.42 6.45 14.75
CA ASP A 314 -28.66 7.24 14.77
C ASP A 314 -28.64 8.34 15.85
N GLY A 315 -27.53 9.08 15.92
CA GLY A 315 -27.31 10.13 16.91
C GLY A 315 -27.09 9.63 18.35
N ARG A 316 -27.16 8.31 18.61
CA ARG A 316 -26.90 7.73 19.94
C ARG A 316 -25.42 7.35 20.08
N PRO A 317 -24.78 7.62 21.24
CA PRO A 317 -23.40 7.19 21.46
C PRO A 317 -23.24 5.67 21.32
N TRP A 318 -22.32 5.22 20.48
CA TRP A 318 -22.06 3.79 20.26
C TRP A 318 -20.68 3.39 20.80
N ARG A 319 -19.61 3.73 20.08
CA ARG A 319 -18.25 3.28 20.39
C ARG A 319 -17.22 4.37 20.11
N TRP A 320 -16.07 4.29 20.78
CA TRP A 320 -14.86 5.00 20.39
C TRP A 320 -13.84 4.02 19.83
N PHE A 321 -12.98 4.50 18.93
CA PHE A 321 -11.94 3.72 18.28
C PHE A 321 -10.63 4.51 18.25
N GLY A 322 -9.52 3.81 18.45
CA GLY A 322 -8.19 4.41 18.32
C GLY A 322 -7.14 3.36 18.00
N GLY A 323 -6.05 3.79 17.39
CA GLY A 323 -4.92 2.94 17.07
C GLY A 323 -3.59 3.62 17.38
N THR A 324 -2.57 2.82 17.66
CA THR A 324 -1.19 3.29 17.76
C THR A 324 -0.31 2.36 16.97
N ASP A 325 0.72 2.91 16.34
CA ASP A 325 1.68 2.15 15.54
C ASP A 325 3.11 2.56 15.93
N ASP A 326 3.85 1.62 16.49
CA ASP A 326 5.29 1.72 16.69
C ASP A 326 5.99 0.98 15.56
N VAL A 327 6.22 1.72 14.48
CA VAL A 327 6.88 1.24 13.25
C VAL A 327 8.31 0.77 13.46
N LYS A 328 8.97 1.18 14.56
CA LYS A 328 10.36 0.79 14.83
C LYS A 328 10.43 -0.55 15.53
N SER A 329 9.44 -0.88 16.37
CA SER A 329 9.36 -2.15 17.07
C SER A 329 8.45 -3.19 16.40
N GLY A 330 7.74 -2.81 15.33
CA GLY A 330 6.79 -3.72 14.68
C GLY A 330 5.54 -3.99 15.53
N LEU A 331 5.03 -2.96 16.22
CA LEU A 331 3.93 -3.11 17.18
C LEU A 331 2.77 -2.17 16.84
N MET A 332 1.63 -2.74 16.46
CA MET A 332 0.40 -2.00 16.27
C MET A 332 -0.63 -2.41 17.32
N THR A 333 -1.28 -1.44 17.96
CA THR A 333 -2.38 -1.67 18.91
C THR A 333 -3.63 -0.98 18.43
N LEU A 334 -4.68 -1.74 18.19
CA LEU A 334 -6.02 -1.25 17.87
C LEU A 334 -6.90 -1.35 19.11
N ARG A 335 -7.70 -0.33 19.39
CA ARG A 335 -8.51 -0.23 20.61
C ARG A 335 -9.92 0.22 20.26
N ALA A 336 -10.88 -0.34 20.97
CA ALA A 336 -12.26 0.12 20.94
C ALA A 336 -12.87 0.09 22.33
N GLY A 337 -13.97 0.82 22.50
CA GLY A 337 -14.79 0.70 23.71
C GLY A 337 -16.12 1.41 23.59
N SER A 338 -17.02 1.15 24.54
CA SER A 338 -18.35 1.76 24.55
C SER A 338 -18.28 3.24 24.91
N LEU A 339 -19.11 4.05 24.25
CA LEU A 339 -19.38 5.43 24.68
C LEU A 339 -20.47 5.51 25.75
N ALA A 340 -21.36 4.52 25.79
CA ALA A 340 -22.42 4.39 26.78
C ALA A 340 -22.12 3.25 27.79
N PRO A 341 -22.66 3.31 29.01
CA PRO A 341 -22.58 2.20 29.96
C PRO A 341 -23.29 0.92 29.46
N PRO A 342 -22.84 -0.28 29.88
CA PRO A 342 -21.65 -0.53 30.68
C PRO A 342 -20.36 -0.31 29.88
N ALA A 343 -19.33 0.20 30.57
CA ALA A 343 -18.03 0.46 29.95
C ALA A 343 -17.39 -0.87 29.52
N HIS A 344 -17.33 -1.10 28.21
CA HIS A 344 -16.53 -2.16 27.61
C HIS A 344 -15.30 -1.52 26.95
N LYS A 345 -14.16 -2.21 27.05
CA LYS A 345 -12.92 -1.86 26.35
C LYS A 345 -12.34 -3.16 25.81
N GLU A 346 -11.90 -3.10 24.56
CA GLU A 346 -11.21 -4.19 23.89
C GLU A 346 -9.93 -3.64 23.24
N ALA A 347 -8.90 -4.46 23.20
CA ALA A 347 -7.67 -4.15 22.49
C ALA A 347 -7.19 -5.35 21.68
N THR A 348 -6.77 -5.11 20.44
CA THR A 348 -6.05 -6.09 19.63
C THR A 348 -4.65 -5.57 19.37
N VAL A 349 -3.67 -6.38 19.75
CA VAL A 349 -2.24 -6.11 19.57
C VAL A 349 -1.72 -6.99 18.45
N TYR A 350 -1.09 -6.37 17.45
CA TYR A 350 -0.43 -7.02 16.33
C TYR A 350 1.07 -6.82 16.49
N TRP A 351 1.79 -7.93 16.58
CA TRP A 351 3.23 -7.94 16.34
C TRP A 351 3.45 -8.28 14.88
N TYR A 352 4.23 -7.46 14.19
CA TYR A 352 4.51 -7.61 12.78
C TYR A 352 6.00 -7.36 12.52
N ASP A 353 6.52 -7.97 11.47
CA ASP A 353 7.88 -7.72 10.99
C ASP A 353 7.99 -6.25 10.55
N GLU A 354 8.80 -5.45 11.24
CA GLU A 354 8.85 -3.99 11.08
C GLU A 354 9.32 -3.54 9.69
N LEU A 355 9.92 -4.44 8.91
CA LEU A 355 10.39 -4.19 7.57
C LEU A 355 9.34 -4.59 6.54
N THR A 356 8.54 -5.62 6.77
CA THR A 356 7.64 -6.17 5.74
C THR A 356 6.15 -5.95 6.03
N GLY A 357 5.77 -5.70 7.28
CA GLY A 357 4.39 -5.64 7.74
C GLY A 357 3.71 -7.01 7.82
N VAL A 358 4.47 -8.11 7.74
CA VAL A 358 3.92 -9.46 7.91
C VAL A 358 3.57 -9.67 9.39
N ILE A 359 2.31 -10.02 9.67
CA ILE A 359 1.87 -10.33 11.04
C ILE A 359 2.58 -11.59 11.53
N GLU A 360 3.23 -11.48 12.69
CA GLU A 360 3.88 -12.58 13.38
C GLU A 360 2.98 -13.15 14.48
N SER A 361 2.25 -12.29 15.19
CA SER A 361 1.27 -12.72 16.19
C SER A 361 0.18 -11.67 16.45
N VAL A 362 -0.95 -12.14 16.97
CA VAL A 362 -2.10 -11.30 17.35
C VAL A 362 -2.57 -11.69 18.74
N THR A 363 -2.73 -10.72 19.62
CA THR A 363 -3.29 -10.91 20.98
C THR A 363 -4.51 -10.01 21.16
N ARG A 364 -5.57 -10.55 21.77
CA ARG A 364 -6.81 -9.82 22.07
C ARG A 364 -7.02 -9.76 23.57
N TYR A 365 -7.41 -8.59 24.06
CA TYR A 365 -7.66 -8.27 25.47
C TYR A 365 -9.07 -7.75 25.68
#